data_AF-A0AAU5ZTZ1-F1
#
_entry.id   AF-A0AAU5ZTZ1-F1
#
_cell.length_a   1.000
_cell.length_b   1.000
_cell.length_c   1.000
_cell.angle_alpha   90.00
_cell.angle_beta   90.00
_cell.angle_gamma   90.00
#
_symmetry.space_group_name_H-M   'P 1'
#
loop_
_entity.id
_entity.type
_entity.pdbx_description
1 polymer ?
#
loop_
_entity_poly.entity_id
_entity_poly.type
_entity_poly.pdbx_seq_one_letter_code
_entity_poly.pdbx_strand_id
1 'polypeptide(L)'
;MAEFLPSPVGANSGDLMPVASATTGEAVFLRIPDNPSSPWRVVVQEFDSPAWTLYEMTFSEWLLAYLKGRDVTLCSRNFAPDGPFYAFLP
;
A
#
# COMPACT_ATOMS: atom_id res chain seq x y z
N MET A 1 -7.13 9.56 20.35
CA MET A 1 -7.68 9.08 19.07
C MET A 1 -6.51 8.48 18.34
N ALA A 2 -6.51 7.18 18.06
CA ALA A 2 -5.39 6.56 17.35
C ALA A 2 -5.39 7.11 15.92
N GLU A 3 -4.29 7.71 15.48
CA GLU A 3 -4.10 8.03 14.07
C GLU A 3 -3.83 6.72 13.33
N PHE A 4 -4.86 6.21 12.66
CA PHE A 4 -4.82 4.95 11.92
C PHE A 4 -3.97 5.04 10.63
N LEU A 5 -3.73 6.25 10.14
CA LEU A 5 -3.04 6.54 8.89
C LEU A 5 -2.09 7.74 9.09
N PRO A 6 -0.99 7.81 8.33
CA PRO A 6 -0.01 8.90 8.44
C PRO A 6 -0.53 10.24 7.92
N SER A 7 -1.66 10.25 7.20
CA SER A 7 -2.27 11.43 6.57
C SER A 7 -3.75 11.14 6.28
N PRO A 8 -4.61 12.17 6.15
CA PRO A 8 -6.01 11.98 5.83
C PRO A 8 -6.19 11.39 4.41
N VAL A 9 -7.31 10.71 4.21
CA VAL A 9 -7.73 10.27 2.87
C VAL A 9 -8.37 11.44 2.13
N GLY A 10 -7.95 11.70 0.91
CA GLY A 10 -8.40 12.88 0.16
C GLY A 10 -7.70 13.08 -1.17
N ALA A 11 -7.79 14.30 -1.69
CA ALA A 11 -7.29 14.69 -3.00
C ALA A 11 -6.26 15.84 -2.95
N ASN A 12 -5.89 16.30 -1.75
CA ASN A 12 -4.93 17.37 -1.58
C ASN A 12 -3.49 16.84 -1.54
N SER A 13 -2.55 17.76 -1.74
CA SER A 13 -1.14 17.55 -1.44
C SER A 13 -0.94 16.86 -0.08
N GLY A 14 -0.24 15.73 -0.05
CA GLY A 14 0.03 14.96 1.16
C GLY A 14 -1.07 13.99 1.59
N ASP A 15 -2.29 14.12 1.05
CA ASP A 15 -3.39 13.20 1.33
C ASP A 15 -3.11 11.80 0.76
N LEU A 16 -3.84 10.81 1.27
CA LEU A 16 -3.82 9.44 0.81
C LEU A 16 -4.97 9.19 -0.16
N MET A 17 -4.66 8.74 -1.36
CA MET A 17 -5.62 8.30 -2.37
C MET A 17 -5.70 6.77 -2.36
N PRO A 18 -6.86 6.15 -2.07
CA PRO A 18 -7.01 4.70 -2.06
C PRO A 18 -6.94 4.17 -3.50
N VAL A 19 -6.19 3.08 -3.72
CA VAL A 19 -6.00 2.52 -5.07
C VAL A 19 -6.24 1.02 -5.17
N ALA A 20 -6.04 0.27 -4.09
CA ALA A 20 -6.27 -1.17 -4.07
C ALA A 20 -6.50 -1.68 -2.65
N SER A 21 -7.05 -2.89 -2.55
CA SER A 21 -6.96 -3.74 -1.37
C SER A 21 -6.33 -5.07 -1.74
N ALA A 22 -5.59 -5.66 -0.82
CA ALA A 22 -4.99 -6.98 -0.98
C ALA A 22 -5.85 -8.07 -0.32
N THR A 23 -5.70 -9.31 -0.78
CA THR A 23 -6.45 -10.49 -0.31
C THR A 23 -6.13 -10.84 1.15
N THR A 24 -4.96 -10.45 1.63
CA THR A 24 -4.49 -10.57 3.02
C THR A 24 -5.13 -9.55 3.97
N GLY A 25 -5.90 -8.58 3.47
CA GLY A 25 -6.56 -7.59 4.31
C GLY A 25 -5.78 -6.30 4.50
N GLU A 26 -5.01 -5.87 3.50
CA GLU A 26 -4.38 -4.55 3.50
C GLU A 26 -5.10 -3.58 2.56
N ALA A 27 -5.11 -2.31 2.95
CA ALA A 27 -5.45 -1.19 2.10
C ALA A 27 -4.19 -0.53 1.56
N VAL A 28 -4.13 -0.33 0.24
CA VAL A 28 -3.02 0.33 -0.45
C VAL A 28 -3.46 1.73 -0.87
N PHE A 29 -2.66 2.71 -0.48
CA PHE A 29 -2.86 4.12 -0.81
C PHE A 29 -1.66 4.66 -1.59
N LEU A 30 -1.93 5.58 -2.50
CA LEU A 30 -0.92 6.48 -3.04
C LEU A 30 -0.92 7.77 -2.23
N ARG A 31 0.24 8.17 -1.71
CA ARG A 31 0.39 9.49 -1.10
C ARG A 31 0.60 10.52 -2.19
N ILE A 32 -0.29 11.50 -2.23
CA ILE A 32 -0.26 12.60 -3.20
C ILE A 32 1.01 13.43 -2.91
N PRO A 33 1.89 13.63 -3.90
CA PRO A 33 3.15 14.32 -3.69
C PRO A 33 2.91 15.79 -3.36
N ASP A 34 3.79 16.36 -2.52
CA ASP A 34 3.64 17.75 -2.06
C ASP A 34 3.86 18.78 -3.19
N ASN A 35 4.50 18.36 -4.26
CA ASN A 35 4.69 19.14 -5.46
C ASN A 35 4.61 18.25 -6.72
N PRO A 36 4.30 18.80 -7.90
CA PRO A 36 4.11 18.00 -9.12
C PRO A 36 5.35 17.24 -9.61
N SER A 37 6.55 17.64 -9.17
CA SER A 37 7.82 16.98 -9.55
C SER A 37 8.25 15.91 -8.55
N SER A 38 7.61 15.84 -7.38
CA SER A 38 7.89 14.83 -6.36
C SER A 38 7.26 13.50 -6.77
N PRO A 39 7.96 12.39 -6.49
CA PRO A 39 7.43 11.07 -6.76
C PRO A 39 6.25 10.75 -5.84
N TRP A 40 5.25 10.07 -6.39
CA TRP A 40 4.20 9.42 -5.61
C TRP A 40 4.80 8.31 -4.75
N ARG A 41 4.34 8.22 -3.50
CA ARG A 41 4.74 7.16 -2.54
C ARG A 41 3.58 6.22 -2.27
N VAL A 42 3.89 5.06 -1.72
CA VAL A 42 2.88 4.04 -1.37
C VAL A 42 2.78 3.92 0.14
N VAL A 43 1.56 3.94 0.65
CA VAL A 43 1.24 3.60 2.04
C VAL A 43 0.42 2.32 2.02
N VAL A 44 0.81 1.35 2.84
CA VAL A 44 0.03 0.12 3.06
C VAL A 44 -0.41 0.10 4.51
N GLN A 45 -1.70 -0.14 4.74
CA GLN A 45 -2.32 -0.24 6.06
C GLN A 45 -2.92 -1.62 6.24
N GLU A 46 -2.70 -2.25 7.39
CA GLU A 46 -3.38 -3.49 7.78
C GLU A 46 -4.85 -3.18 8.18
N PHE A 47 -5.83 -4.01 7.80
CA PHE A 47 -7.22 -3.77 8.22
C PHE A 47 -7.49 -4.20 9.67
N ASP A 48 -6.79 -5.21 10.16
CA ASP A 48 -6.98 -5.78 11.50
C ASP A 48 -6.13 -5.08 12.57
N SER A 49 -5.24 -4.17 12.17
CA SER A 49 -4.41 -3.38 13.07
C SER A 49 -4.29 -1.92 12.59
N PRO A 50 -4.04 -0.94 13.48
CA PRO A 50 -3.76 0.43 13.06
C PRO A 50 -2.36 0.59 12.43
N ALA A 51 -1.64 -0.50 12.15
CA ALA A 51 -0.30 -0.43 11.60
C ALA A 51 -0.33 -0.04 10.13
N TRP A 52 0.64 0.78 9.75
CA TRP A 52 0.86 1.18 8.39
C TRP A 52 2.36 1.28 8.11
N THR A 53 2.73 1.12 6.84
CA THR A 53 4.08 1.33 6.33
C THR A 53 4.05 2.30 5.18
N LEU A 54 4.84 3.38 5.30
CA LEU A 54 5.17 4.27 4.18
C LEU A 54 6.41 3.73 3.49
N TYR A 55 6.28 3.37 2.21
CA TYR A 55 7.40 2.92 1.41
C TYR A 55 8.06 4.11 0.72
N GLU A 56 9.34 4.36 1.06
CA GLU A 56 10.18 5.39 0.43
C GLU A 56 10.68 4.99 -0.97
N MET A 57 9.76 4.56 -1.81
CA MET A 57 9.99 4.20 -3.21
C MET A 57 8.86 4.77 -4.07
N THR A 58 9.09 4.90 -5.37
CA THR A 58 8.03 5.27 -6.32
C THR A 58 6.96 4.17 -6.39
N PHE A 59 5.74 4.52 -6.81
CA PHE A 59 4.71 3.53 -7.08
C PHE A 59 5.18 2.44 -8.05
N SER A 60 5.91 2.80 -9.12
CA SER A 60 6.44 1.84 -10.09
C SER A 60 7.45 0.88 -9.48
N GLU A 61 8.35 1.37 -8.61
CA GLU A 61 9.32 0.52 -7.90
C GLU A 61 8.63 -0.42 -6.91
N TRP A 62 7.63 0.08 -6.20
CA TRP A 62 6.80 -0.73 -5.29
C TRP A 62 6.06 -1.82 -6.04
N LEU A 63 5.39 -1.48 -7.14
CA LEU A 63 4.66 -2.43 -7.97
C LEU A 63 5.61 -3.47 -8.57
N LEU A 64 6.78 -3.05 -9.04
CA LEU A 64 7.77 -3.98 -9.57
C LEU A 64 8.33 -4.91 -8.48
N ALA A 65 8.52 -4.41 -7.26
CA ALA A 65 8.93 -5.23 -6.12
C ALA A 65 7.86 -6.28 -5.79
N TYR A 66 6.60 -5.86 -5.73
CA TYR A 66 5.45 -6.73 -5.52
C TYR A 66 5.34 -7.82 -6.60
N LEU A 67 5.41 -7.45 -7.88
CA LEU A 67 5.37 -8.38 -9.01
C LEU A 67 6.55 -9.37 -9.02
N LYS A 68 7.69 -8.98 -8.43
CA LYS A 68 8.86 -9.85 -8.23
C LYS A 68 8.73 -10.74 -6.99
N GLY A 69 7.60 -10.72 -6.29
CA GLY A 69 7.36 -11.50 -5.08
C GLY A 69 8.09 -11.00 -3.85
N ARG A 70 8.54 -9.73 -3.83
CA ARG A 70 9.06 -9.11 -2.61
C ARG A 70 7.90 -8.74 -1.69
N ASP A 71 8.14 -8.87 -0.39
CA ASP A 71 7.16 -8.53 0.62
C ASP A 71 7.05 -7.01 0.80
N VAL A 72 6.14 -6.40 0.06
CA VAL A 72 5.86 -4.95 0.10
C VAL A 72 4.38 -4.64 0.38
N THR A 73 3.61 -5.66 0.70
CA THR A 73 2.19 -5.59 1.07
C THR A 73 1.90 -6.30 2.39
N LEU A 74 2.91 -6.86 3.08
CA LEU A 74 2.78 -7.81 4.19
C LEU A 74 2.20 -9.15 3.72
N CYS A 75 2.97 -9.88 2.92
CA CYS A 75 2.75 -11.29 2.67
C CYS A 75 3.07 -12.11 3.93
N SER A 76 2.23 -12.03 4.96
CA SER A 76 2.08 -13.21 5.81
C SER A 76 1.56 -14.33 4.91
N ARG A 77 2.46 -15.21 4.46
CA ARG A 77 2.11 -16.43 3.71
C ARG A 77 1.09 -17.30 4.48
N ASN A 78 0.94 -17.06 5.78
CA ASN A 78 -0.07 -17.70 6.61
C ASN A 78 -1.50 -17.16 6.34
N PHE A 79 -1.66 -15.93 5.84
CA PHE A 79 -2.96 -15.27 5.64
C PHE A 79 -3.36 -15.07 4.16
N ALA A 80 -2.42 -15.15 3.19
CA ALA A 80 -2.73 -15.30 1.77
C ALA A 80 -2.03 -16.53 1.18
N PRO A 81 -2.56 -17.74 1.43
CA PRO A 81 -2.03 -18.97 0.85
C PRO A 81 -2.13 -18.99 -0.68
N ASP A 82 -3.11 -18.28 -1.26
CA ASP A 82 -3.33 -18.16 -2.70
C ASP A 82 -2.39 -17.17 -3.39
N GLY A 83 -1.50 -16.53 -2.61
CA GLY A 83 -0.51 -15.60 -3.11
C GLY A 83 -1.07 -14.19 -3.39
N PRO A 84 -0.28 -13.35 -4.09
CA PRO A 84 -0.64 -11.97 -4.34
C PRO A 84 -1.86 -11.85 -5.28
N PHE A 85 -2.67 -10.79 -5.13
CA PHE A 85 -3.92 -10.60 -5.89
C PHE A 85 -3.77 -10.58 -7.43
N TYR A 86 -2.55 -10.40 -7.95
CA TYR A 86 -2.27 -10.45 -9.40
C TYR A 86 -2.03 -11.87 -9.91
N ALA A 87 -1.79 -12.83 -9.02
CA ALA A 87 -1.72 -14.24 -9.40
C ALA A 87 -3.13 -14.73 -9.74
N PHE A 88 -3.24 -15.54 -10.80
CA PHE A 88 -4.49 -16.21 -11.09
C PHE A 88 -4.81 -17.20 -9.97
N LEU A 89 -6.02 -17.11 -9.43
CA LEU A 89 -6.57 -18.19 -8.60
C LEU A 89 -6.73 -19.44 -9.50
N PRO A 90 -6.41 -20.64 -9.00
CA PRO A 90 -6.69 -21.89 -9.70
C PRO A 90 -8.19 -22.12 -9.95
#